data_AF-A0A0G4MG07-F1
#
_entry.id   AF-A0A0G4MG07-F1
#
_cell.length_a   1.000
_cell.length_b   1.000
_cell.length_c   1.000
_cell.angle_alpha   90.00
_cell.angle_beta   90.00
_cell.angle_gamma   90.00
#
_symmetry.space_group_name_H-M   'P 1'
#
loop_
_entity.id
_entity.type
_entity.pdbx_description
1 polymer ?
#
loop_
_entity_poly.entity_id
_entity_poly.type
_entity_poly.pdbx_seq_one_letter_code
_entity_poly.pdbx_strand_id
1 'polypeptide(L)'
;MTTRYRVEYALKTHRRDQFIEWIKGLLAVPFVLYSQPTGVLDANGTSLARTAEEAHRRYAEIMRDVELMIDDHITLQPNKVPSKLTMLVPGVGPFFTRLPLEAAFNHQDRKRYISSRRYVSPSFNDVRLVLNTAQTMAVTSGSLQLATFDGDVTLYDDGQCLEPSSPLVPRLLDLLRRDVKIGIVTAAGYTT
;
A
#
# COMPACT_ATOMS: atom_id res chain seq x y z
N MET A 1 19.29 -29.57 -15.76
CA MET A 1 18.98 -29.95 -14.36
C MET A 1 18.09 -28.87 -13.77
N THR A 2 16.79 -29.09 -13.66
CA THR A 2 15.88 -28.19 -12.93
C THR A 2 15.85 -28.67 -11.48
N THR A 3 16.36 -27.85 -10.56
CA THR A 3 16.37 -28.20 -9.14
C THR A 3 14.93 -28.26 -8.62
N ARG A 4 14.66 -29.20 -7.72
CA ARG A 4 13.34 -29.46 -7.10
C ARG A 4 12.80 -28.26 -6.27
N TYR A 5 13.57 -27.17 -6.18
CA TYR A 5 13.32 -25.98 -5.36
C TYR A 5 13.24 -24.69 -6.18
N ARG A 6 13.19 -24.74 -7.52
CA ARG A 6 12.98 -23.53 -8.32
C ARG A 6 11.55 -23.05 -8.13
N VAL A 7 11.36 -22.08 -7.24
CA VAL A 7 10.10 -21.38 -7.05
C VAL A 7 10.01 -20.32 -8.13
N GLU A 8 9.16 -20.54 -9.13
CA GLU A 8 8.86 -19.52 -10.14
C GLU A 8 7.84 -18.54 -9.55
N TYR A 9 8.34 -17.43 -9.00
CA TYR A 9 7.51 -16.39 -8.40
C TYR A 9 6.52 -15.79 -9.40
N ALA A 10 6.87 -15.74 -10.69
CA ALA A 10 5.99 -15.30 -11.77
C ALA A 10 4.72 -16.16 -11.95
N LEU A 11 4.74 -17.44 -11.56
CA LEU A 11 3.60 -18.36 -11.68
C LEU A 11 2.75 -18.47 -10.42
N LYS A 12 3.24 -17.98 -9.26
CA LYS A 12 2.45 -17.94 -8.04
C LYS A 12 1.47 -16.78 -8.12
N THR A 13 0.17 -17.09 -8.07
CA THR A 13 -0.84 -16.07 -7.80
C THR A 13 -0.47 -15.38 -6.48
N HIS A 14 -0.14 -14.10 -6.54
CA HIS A 14 0.17 -13.31 -5.35
C HIS A 14 -0.97 -13.49 -4.35
N ARG A 15 -0.64 -13.96 -3.14
CA ARG A 15 -1.60 -14.05 -2.03
C ARG A 15 -2.19 -12.64 -1.84
N ARG A 16 -3.46 -12.47 -2.20
CA ARG A 16 -4.10 -11.16 -2.06
C ARG A 16 -4.24 -10.84 -0.59
N ASP A 17 -3.63 -9.74 -0.20
CA ASP A 17 -3.67 -9.22 1.16
C ASP A 17 -5.13 -8.92 1.55
N GLN A 18 -5.60 -9.58 2.61
CA GLN A 18 -6.99 -9.49 3.04
C GLN A 18 -7.32 -8.12 3.64
N PHE A 19 -6.34 -7.43 4.21
CA PHE A 19 -6.53 -6.08 4.73
C PHE A 19 -6.71 -5.08 3.58
N ILE A 20 -5.95 -5.24 2.49
CA ILE A 20 -6.11 -4.43 1.28
C ILE A 20 -7.48 -4.67 0.62
N GLU A 21 -7.89 -5.94 0.47
CA GLU A 21 -9.21 -6.26 -0.09
C GLU A 21 -10.36 -5.73 0.79
N TRP A 22 -10.19 -5.77 2.12
CA TRP A 22 -11.17 -5.22 3.05
C TRP A 22 -11.32 -3.70 2.90
N ILE A 23 -10.23 -2.94 2.91
CA ILE A 23 -10.26 -1.47 2.68
C ILE A 23 -10.86 -1.15 1.32
N LYS A 24 -10.46 -1.88 0.27
CA LYS A 24 -11.02 -1.71 -1.08
C LYS A 24 -12.55 -1.91 -1.08
N GLY A 25 -13.06 -2.88 -0.32
CA GLY A 25 -14.50 -3.08 -0.12
C GLY A 25 -15.19 -1.87 0.51
N LEU A 26 -14.57 -1.23 1.51
CA LEU A 26 -15.07 0.01 2.10
C LEU A 26 -15.14 1.15 1.07
N LEU A 27 -14.10 1.30 0.25
CA LEU A 27 -14.04 2.35 -0.78
C LEU A 27 -14.98 2.09 -1.97
N ALA A 28 -15.38 0.84 -2.20
CA ALA A 28 -16.37 0.53 -3.22
C ALA A 28 -17.76 1.11 -2.88
N VAL A 29 -18.09 1.26 -1.59
CA VAL A 29 -19.41 1.77 -1.17
C VAL A 29 -19.62 3.22 -1.60
N PRO A 30 -18.75 4.20 -1.27
CA PRO A 30 -18.91 5.56 -1.80
C PRO A 30 -18.76 5.60 -3.33
N PHE A 31 -17.96 4.71 -3.94
CA PHE A 31 -17.93 4.64 -5.39
C PHE A 31 -19.33 4.38 -5.95
N VAL A 32 -20.02 3.32 -5.52
CA VAL A 32 -21.35 2.96 -6.05
C VAL A 32 -22.40 4.04 -5.76
N LEU A 33 -22.33 4.69 -4.60
CA LEU A 33 -23.30 5.71 -4.21
C LEU A 33 -23.14 7.02 -5.00
N TYR A 34 -21.93 7.34 -5.45
CA TYR A 34 -21.63 8.62 -6.10
C TYR A 34 -21.17 8.48 -7.57
N SER A 35 -20.84 7.28 -8.06
CA SER A 35 -20.61 7.03 -9.46
C SER A 35 -21.94 7.14 -10.21
N GLN A 36 -22.14 8.23 -10.94
CA GLN A 36 -23.36 8.39 -11.72
C GLN A 36 -23.49 7.25 -12.75
N PRO A 37 -24.69 6.66 -12.91
CA PRO A 37 -24.91 5.70 -13.98
C PRO A 37 -24.71 6.39 -15.34
N THR A 38 -23.96 5.70 -16.20
CA THR A 38 -23.76 6.00 -17.63
C THR A 38 -25.05 6.48 -18.29
N GLY A 39 -25.11 7.74 -18.73
CA GLY A 39 -26.09 8.20 -19.72
C GLY A 39 -26.81 9.51 -19.40
N VAL A 40 -26.91 9.92 -18.14
CA VAL A 40 -27.47 11.24 -17.79
C VAL A 40 -26.31 12.20 -17.61
N LEU A 41 -25.72 12.63 -18.72
CA LEU A 41 -24.85 13.80 -18.72
C LEU A 41 -25.71 15.00 -18.34
N ASP A 42 -25.74 15.35 -17.05
CA ASP A 42 -26.14 16.69 -16.67
C ASP A 42 -25.27 17.65 -17.48
N ALA A 43 -25.88 18.43 -18.38
CA ALA A 43 -25.21 19.37 -19.28
C ALA A 43 -24.38 20.45 -18.53
N ASN A 44 -24.49 20.48 -17.19
CA ASN A 44 -23.77 21.36 -16.30
C ASN A 44 -22.60 20.59 -15.64
N GLY A 45 -21.38 20.80 -16.13
CA GLY A 45 -20.13 20.23 -15.57
C GLY A 45 -19.91 20.50 -14.08
N THR A 46 -20.68 21.40 -13.47
CA THR A 46 -20.79 21.63 -12.02
C THR A 46 -21.21 20.39 -11.23
N SER A 47 -21.99 19.48 -11.83
CA SER A 47 -22.42 18.22 -11.20
C SER A 47 -21.22 17.27 -10.97
N LEU A 48 -20.31 17.20 -11.95
CA LEU A 48 -19.17 16.27 -11.94
C LEU A 48 -18.09 16.64 -10.92
N ALA A 49 -17.74 17.93 -10.82
CA ALA A 49 -16.74 18.39 -9.85
C ALA A 49 -17.20 18.13 -8.41
N ARG A 50 -18.48 18.46 -8.13
CA ARG A 50 -19.10 18.20 -6.83
C ARG A 50 -19.12 16.71 -6.48
N THR A 51 -19.41 15.83 -7.44
CA THR A 51 -19.35 14.38 -7.23
C THR A 51 -17.93 13.89 -6.93
N ALA A 52 -16.90 14.43 -7.59
CA ALA A 52 -15.51 14.09 -7.29
C ALA A 52 -15.12 14.53 -5.88
N GLU A 53 -15.51 15.75 -5.50
CA GLU A 53 -15.25 16.31 -4.18
C GLU A 53 -15.93 15.50 -3.06
N GLU A 54 -17.18 15.11 -3.26
CA GLU A 54 -17.89 14.23 -2.32
C GLU A 54 -17.23 12.85 -2.22
N ALA A 55 -16.85 12.23 -3.34
CA ALA A 55 -16.13 10.96 -3.34
C ALA A 55 -14.77 11.07 -2.62
N HIS A 56 -14.01 12.15 -2.88
CA HIS A 56 -12.77 12.45 -2.20
C HIS A 56 -12.97 12.56 -0.68
N ARG A 57 -13.95 13.37 -0.24
CA ARG A 57 -14.26 13.55 1.17
C ARG A 57 -14.58 12.22 1.86
N ARG A 58 -15.43 11.38 1.25
CA ARG A 58 -15.80 10.07 1.80
C ARG A 58 -14.63 9.09 1.86
N TYR A 59 -13.78 9.06 0.83
CA TYR A 59 -12.59 8.22 0.86
C TYR A 59 -11.60 8.67 1.94
N ALA A 60 -11.40 9.98 2.10
CA ALA A 60 -10.56 10.54 3.16
C ALA A 60 -11.11 10.22 4.56
N GLU A 61 -12.42 10.37 4.78
CA GLU A 61 -13.11 9.99 6.03
C GLU A 61 -12.90 8.49 6.36
N ILE A 62 -13.14 7.59 5.39
CA ILE A 62 -12.93 6.15 5.58
C ILE A 62 -11.46 5.85 5.94
N MET A 63 -10.51 6.49 5.25
CA MET A 63 -9.08 6.28 5.54
C MET A 63 -8.71 6.75 6.95
N ARG A 64 -9.26 7.87 7.40
CA ARG A 64 -9.11 8.34 8.78
C ARG A 64 -9.70 7.35 9.79
N ASP A 65 -10.89 6.82 9.53
CA ASP A 65 -11.53 5.85 10.43
C ASP A 65 -10.72 4.54 10.51
N VAL A 66 -10.16 4.08 9.39
CA VAL A 66 -9.26 2.92 9.37
C VAL A 66 -7.96 3.22 10.12
N GLU A 67 -7.41 4.42 9.99
CA GLU A 67 -6.24 4.87 10.75
C GLU A 67 -6.48 4.80 12.27
N LEU A 68 -7.63 5.29 12.75
CA LEU A 68 -8.01 5.18 14.16
C LEU A 68 -8.18 3.71 14.60
N MET A 69 -8.75 2.86 13.75
CA MET A 69 -8.84 1.42 14.05
C MET A 69 -7.47 0.73 14.14
N ILE A 70 -6.48 1.18 13.37
CA ILE A 70 -5.10 0.72 13.47
C ILE A 70 -4.48 1.19 14.78
N ASP A 71 -4.69 2.45 15.17
CA ASP A 71 -4.20 2.97 16.44
C ASP A 71 -4.76 2.16 17.63
N ASP A 72 -6.08 1.92 17.64
CA ASP A 72 -6.72 1.06 18.63
C ASP A 72 -6.12 -0.36 18.63
N HIS A 73 -5.91 -0.94 17.43
CA HIS A 73 -5.24 -2.24 17.30
C HIS A 73 -3.86 -2.22 17.96
N ILE A 74 -3.03 -1.21 17.68
CA ILE A 74 -1.68 -1.08 18.25
C ILE A 74 -1.72 -1.08 19.78
N THR A 75 -2.68 -0.37 20.38
CA THR A 75 -2.80 -0.31 21.86
C THR A 75 -3.20 -1.66 22.49
N LEU A 76 -3.95 -2.49 21.77
CA LEU A 76 -4.45 -3.78 22.27
C LEU A 76 -3.49 -4.95 22.02
N GLN A 77 -2.57 -4.83 21.06
CA GLN A 77 -1.57 -5.85 20.71
C GLN A 77 -0.79 -6.42 21.92
N PRO A 78 -0.26 -5.62 22.87
CA PRO A 78 0.55 -6.14 23.97
C PRO A 78 -0.22 -7.10 24.89
N ASN A 79 -1.51 -6.84 25.05
CA ASN A 79 -2.39 -7.60 25.94
C ASN A 79 -3.02 -8.82 25.26
N LYS A 80 -2.72 -9.06 23.96
CA LYS A 80 -3.32 -10.12 23.13
C LYS A 80 -4.85 -10.11 23.12
N VAL A 81 -5.45 -8.95 23.38
CA VAL A 81 -6.91 -8.77 23.33
C VAL A 81 -7.30 -8.57 21.85
N PRO A 82 -8.31 -9.29 21.33
CA PRO A 82 -8.74 -9.12 19.95
C PRO A 82 -9.31 -7.72 19.75
N SER A 83 -8.68 -6.94 18.88
CA SER A 83 -9.20 -5.64 18.46
C SER A 83 -10.40 -5.80 17.51
N LYS A 84 -11.19 -4.74 17.36
CA LYS A 84 -12.24 -4.66 16.31
C LYS A 84 -11.67 -4.95 14.92
N LEU A 85 -10.46 -4.46 14.62
CA LEU A 85 -9.79 -4.70 13.34
C LEU A 85 -9.49 -6.19 13.12
N THR A 86 -9.05 -6.90 14.17
CA THR A 86 -8.82 -8.36 14.13
C THR A 86 -10.12 -9.13 13.91
N MET A 87 -11.24 -8.68 14.49
CA MET A 87 -12.54 -9.32 14.28
C MET A 87 -13.03 -9.17 12.82
N LEU A 88 -12.77 -8.03 12.20
CA LEU A 88 -13.18 -7.74 10.82
C LEU A 88 -12.22 -8.33 9.78
N VAL A 89 -10.92 -8.38 10.10
CA VAL A 89 -9.87 -8.94 9.25
C VAL A 89 -9.02 -9.89 10.10
N PRO A 90 -9.42 -11.16 10.27
CA PRO A 90 -8.73 -12.12 11.14
C PRO A 90 -7.26 -12.39 10.78
N GLY A 91 -6.90 -12.19 9.51
CA GLY A 91 -5.53 -12.32 9.01
C GLY A 91 -4.67 -11.06 9.15
N VAL A 92 -5.16 -10.01 9.80
CA VAL A 92 -4.40 -8.77 9.98
C VAL A 92 -3.19 -9.04 10.88
N GLY A 93 -2.00 -8.69 10.39
CA GLY A 93 -0.76 -8.78 11.14
C GLY A 93 -0.59 -7.62 12.14
N PRO A 94 0.51 -7.61 12.89
CA PRO A 94 0.79 -6.51 13.80
C PRO A 94 1.16 -5.22 13.06
N PHE A 95 0.85 -4.09 13.68
CA PHE A 95 1.31 -2.76 13.29
C PHE A 95 2.33 -2.23 14.30
N PHE A 96 3.44 -1.71 13.80
CA PHE A 96 4.56 -1.22 14.63
C PHE A 96 4.63 0.31 14.70
N THR A 97 3.79 1.00 13.93
CA THR A 97 3.76 2.46 13.86
C THR A 97 2.36 2.92 13.43
N ARG A 98 2.00 4.15 13.82
CA ARG A 98 0.78 4.79 13.35
C ARG A 98 0.88 5.07 11.86
N LEU A 99 -0.21 4.90 11.13
CA LEU A 99 -0.24 5.09 9.68
C LEU A 99 -1.14 6.27 9.33
N PRO A 100 -0.61 7.40 8.82
CA PRO A 100 -1.40 8.57 8.44
C PRO A 100 -2.14 8.32 7.10
N LEU A 101 -3.15 7.45 7.12
CA LEU A 101 -3.84 6.95 5.93
C LEU A 101 -4.60 8.04 5.20
N GLU A 102 -5.23 8.98 5.91
CA GLU A 102 -5.93 10.09 5.26
C GLU A 102 -4.94 10.98 4.49
N ALA A 103 -3.83 11.37 5.12
CA ALA A 103 -2.80 12.18 4.47
C ALA A 103 -2.17 11.44 3.27
N ALA A 104 -1.93 10.14 3.42
CA ALA A 104 -1.45 9.27 2.35
C ALA A 104 -2.45 9.16 1.19
N PHE A 105 -3.74 9.01 1.49
CA PHE A 105 -4.79 9.01 0.49
C PHE A 105 -4.83 10.34 -0.25
N ASN A 106 -4.83 11.47 0.46
CA ASN A 106 -4.82 12.80 -0.16
C ASN A 106 -3.61 13.01 -1.07
N HIS A 107 -2.44 12.49 -0.68
CA HIS A 107 -1.25 12.50 -1.53
C HIS A 107 -1.41 11.67 -2.80
N GLN A 108 -1.97 10.46 -2.68
CA GLN A 108 -2.17 9.56 -3.80
C GLN A 108 -3.27 10.05 -4.75
N ASP A 109 -4.36 10.57 -4.20
CA ASP A 109 -5.50 11.07 -4.96
C ASP A 109 -5.11 12.28 -5.82
N ARG A 110 -4.32 13.21 -5.29
CA ARG A 110 -3.78 14.34 -6.07
C ARG A 110 -2.96 13.91 -7.29
N LYS A 111 -2.31 12.74 -7.23
CA LYS A 111 -1.46 12.23 -8.32
C LYS A 111 -2.20 11.32 -9.29
N ARG A 112 -3.23 10.61 -8.81
CA ARG A 112 -3.87 9.49 -9.52
C ARG A 112 -5.36 9.69 -9.77
N TYR A 113 -5.92 10.79 -9.29
CA TYR A 113 -7.31 11.19 -9.48
C TYR A 113 -8.29 10.03 -9.16
N ILE A 114 -8.06 9.33 -8.05
CA ILE A 114 -8.84 8.16 -7.62
C ILE A 114 -10.31 8.54 -7.44
N SER A 115 -10.57 9.64 -6.73
CA SER A 115 -11.91 10.21 -6.47
C SER A 115 -12.61 10.75 -7.71
N SER A 116 -11.85 11.07 -8.76
CA SER A 116 -12.39 11.62 -10.01
C SER A 116 -12.87 10.53 -10.97
N ARG A 117 -12.61 9.25 -10.68
CA ARG A 117 -13.04 8.13 -11.54
C ARG A 117 -14.56 7.98 -11.50
N ARG A 118 -15.14 7.52 -12.61
CA ARG A 118 -16.60 7.35 -12.79
C ARG A 118 -17.01 5.94 -13.15
N TYR A 119 -16.14 5.21 -13.83
CA TYR A 119 -16.44 3.88 -14.36
C TYR A 119 -15.70 2.77 -13.64
N VAL A 120 -14.67 3.12 -12.86
CA VAL A 120 -13.79 2.16 -12.20
C VAL A 120 -13.61 2.59 -10.76
N SER A 121 -13.99 1.70 -9.83
CA SER A 121 -13.80 1.90 -8.40
C SER A 121 -12.31 1.86 -8.01
N PRO A 122 -11.95 2.35 -6.81
CA PRO A 122 -10.59 2.18 -6.29
C PRO A 122 -10.17 0.71 -6.34
N SER A 123 -9.01 0.45 -6.94
CA SER A 123 -8.48 -0.90 -7.14
C SER A 123 -7.66 -1.37 -5.94
N PHE A 124 -7.32 -2.66 -5.93
CA PHE A 124 -6.38 -3.23 -4.95
C PHE A 124 -5.04 -2.48 -4.96
N ASN A 125 -4.56 -2.10 -6.15
CA ASN A 125 -3.31 -1.37 -6.29
C ASN A 125 -3.39 0.07 -5.80
N ASP A 126 -4.55 0.73 -5.89
CA ASP A 126 -4.72 2.06 -5.32
C ASP A 126 -4.58 2.00 -3.80
N VAL A 127 -5.27 1.06 -3.15
CA VAL A 127 -5.18 0.85 -1.69
C VAL A 127 -3.76 0.47 -1.27
N ARG A 128 -3.11 -0.44 -2.00
CA ARG A 128 -1.70 -0.80 -1.77
C ARG A 128 -0.78 0.43 -1.80
N LEU A 129 -0.97 1.32 -2.77
CA LEU A 129 -0.16 2.54 -2.89
C LEU A 129 -0.43 3.53 -1.76
N VAL A 130 -1.68 3.64 -1.29
CA VAL A 130 -2.03 4.44 -0.12
C VAL A 130 -1.33 3.91 1.12
N LEU A 131 -1.40 2.60 1.39
CA LEU A 131 -0.74 1.97 2.54
C LEU A 131 0.79 2.13 2.48
N ASN A 132 1.41 1.86 1.32
CA ASN A 132 2.85 2.07 1.13
C ASN A 132 3.25 3.53 1.39
N THR A 133 2.41 4.49 0.98
CA THR A 133 2.64 5.92 1.20
C THR A 133 2.53 6.27 2.68
N ALA A 134 1.53 5.75 3.38
CA ALA A 134 1.36 5.97 4.81
C ALA A 134 2.55 5.40 5.61
N GLN A 135 2.99 4.18 5.29
CA GLN A 135 4.19 3.60 5.90
C GLN A 135 5.43 4.45 5.61
N THR A 136 5.61 4.91 4.36
CA THR A 136 6.74 5.78 4.01
C THR A 136 6.67 7.09 4.80
N MET A 137 5.50 7.75 4.87
CA MET A 137 5.29 8.97 5.65
C MET A 137 5.65 8.75 7.12
N ALA A 138 5.13 7.69 7.75
CA ALA A 138 5.39 7.34 9.14
C ALA A 138 6.88 7.07 9.42
N VAL A 139 7.55 6.34 8.52
CA VAL A 139 8.97 6.02 8.66
C VAL A 139 9.85 7.26 8.46
N THR A 140 9.51 8.15 7.50
CA THR A 140 10.27 9.38 7.26
C THR A 140 10.11 10.44 8.34
N SER A 141 9.00 10.41 9.09
CA SER A 141 8.86 11.24 10.30
C SER A 141 9.64 10.69 11.50
N GLY A 142 10.09 9.44 11.43
CA GLY A 142 10.90 8.79 12.47
C GLY A 142 12.36 8.64 12.08
N SER A 143 13.09 7.81 12.83
CA SER A 143 14.49 7.46 12.58
C SER A 143 14.59 6.05 11.99
N LEU A 144 14.50 5.94 10.66
CA LEU A 144 14.79 4.68 9.98
C LEU A 144 16.26 4.29 10.20
N GLN A 145 16.50 3.14 10.83
CA GLN A 145 17.87 2.66 11.11
C GLN A 145 18.30 1.50 10.21
N LEU A 146 17.34 0.76 9.64
CA LEU A 146 17.59 -0.42 8.82
C LEU A 146 16.53 -0.52 7.71
N ALA A 147 16.98 -0.64 6.47
CA ALA A 147 16.16 -1.01 5.32
C ALA A 147 16.61 -2.38 4.81
N THR A 148 15.69 -3.33 4.76
CA THR A 148 15.94 -4.67 4.20
C THR A 148 15.29 -4.80 2.84
N PHE A 149 16.00 -5.43 1.90
CA PHE A 149 15.55 -5.67 0.53
C PHE A 149 15.63 -7.15 0.22
N ASP A 150 14.56 -7.70 -0.35
CA ASP A 150 14.58 -9.02 -0.97
C ASP A 150 15.21 -8.88 -2.36
N GLY A 151 16.45 -9.35 -2.52
CA GLY A 151 17.22 -9.18 -3.73
C GLY A 151 16.52 -9.75 -4.96
N ASP A 152 15.92 -10.93 -4.81
CA ASP A 152 15.37 -11.73 -5.89
C ASP A 152 14.07 -11.14 -6.45
N VAL A 153 13.33 -10.39 -5.63
CA VAL A 153 12.03 -9.79 -6.02
C VAL A 153 12.12 -8.28 -6.23
N THR A 154 13.17 -7.61 -5.74
CA THR A 154 13.20 -6.14 -5.70
C THR A 154 14.45 -5.47 -6.27
N LEU A 155 15.61 -6.14 -6.32
CA LEU A 155 16.87 -5.48 -6.70
C LEU A 155 17.33 -5.82 -8.11
N TYR A 156 17.06 -7.03 -8.58
CA TYR A 156 17.40 -7.50 -9.92
C TYR A 156 16.30 -8.41 -10.43
N ASP A 157 16.13 -8.47 -11.76
CA ASP A 157 15.19 -9.38 -12.38
C ASP A 157 15.65 -10.84 -12.23
N ASP A 158 14.72 -11.80 -12.35
CA ASP A 158 14.98 -13.23 -12.19
C ASP A 158 16.23 -13.69 -12.99
N GLY A 159 17.27 -14.11 -12.26
CA GLY A 159 18.52 -14.63 -12.84
C GLY A 159 19.51 -13.57 -13.34
N GLN A 160 19.24 -12.29 -13.09
CA GLN A 160 20.15 -11.17 -13.41
C GLN A 160 20.94 -10.72 -12.17
N CYS A 161 21.92 -9.84 -12.40
CA CYS A 161 22.66 -9.15 -11.34
C CYS A 161 22.20 -7.70 -11.19
N LEU A 162 22.46 -7.10 -10.03
CA LEU A 162 22.29 -5.67 -9.84
C LEU A 162 23.42 -4.91 -10.57
N GLU A 163 23.08 -4.32 -11.71
CA GLU A 163 24.04 -3.57 -12.53
C GLU A 163 24.39 -2.20 -11.92
N PRO A 164 25.63 -1.69 -12.11
CA PRO A 164 26.02 -0.36 -11.63
C PRO A 164 25.17 0.80 -12.19
N SER A 165 24.59 0.61 -13.38
CA SER A 165 23.70 1.58 -14.03
C SER A 165 22.27 1.55 -13.49
N SER A 166 21.93 0.62 -12.59
CA SER A 166 20.60 0.50 -12.04
C SER A 166 20.17 1.78 -11.31
N PRO A 167 18.94 2.28 -11.56
CA PRO A 167 18.42 3.46 -10.89
C PRO A 167 18.19 3.25 -9.37
N LEU A 168 18.34 2.01 -8.89
CA LEU A 168 18.27 1.66 -7.48
C LEU A 168 19.58 1.96 -6.75
N VAL A 169 20.73 1.80 -7.41
CA VAL A 169 22.07 2.05 -6.82
C VAL A 169 22.17 3.43 -6.17
N PRO A 170 21.87 4.56 -6.85
CA PRO A 170 21.96 5.87 -6.22
C PRO A 170 20.99 6.04 -5.03
N ARG A 171 19.86 5.33 -5.00
CA ARG A 171 18.88 5.37 -3.91
C ARG A 171 19.37 4.59 -2.68
N LEU A 172 19.97 3.42 -2.89
CA LEU A 172 20.63 2.65 -1.82
C LEU A 172 21.78 3.46 -1.22
N LEU A 173 22.59 4.10 -2.07
CA LEU A 173 23.67 4.98 -1.60
C LEU A 173 23.14 6.18 -0.80
N ASP A 174 21.99 6.77 -1.17
CA ASP A 174 21.38 7.86 -0.38
C ASP A 174 20.96 7.40 1.01
N LEU A 175 20.44 6.18 1.16
CA LEU A 175 20.13 5.58 2.46
C LEU A 175 21.39 5.39 3.32
N LEU A 176 22.46 4.83 2.75
CA LEU A 176 23.73 4.64 3.47
C LEU A 176 24.34 5.97 3.92
N ARG A 177 24.26 7.02 3.09
CA ARG A 177 24.73 8.37 3.44
C ARG A 177 23.96 9.00 4.60
N ARG A 178 22.71 8.56 4.83
CA ARG A 178 21.85 8.98 5.94
C ARG A 178 22.00 8.07 7.17
N ASP A 179 23.05 7.26 7.23
CA ASP A 179 23.32 6.29 8.30
C ASP A 179 22.22 5.22 8.46
N VAL A 180 21.48 4.94 7.39
CA VAL A 180 20.53 3.82 7.35
C VAL A 180 21.27 2.57 6.91
N LYS A 181 21.27 1.53 7.76
CA LYS A 181 21.85 0.23 7.45
C LYS A 181 21.04 -0.43 6.33
N ILE A 182 21.71 -1.12 5.42
CA ILE A 182 21.06 -1.88 4.34
C ILE A 182 21.33 -3.36 4.53
N GLY A 183 20.26 -4.15 4.61
CA GLY A 183 20.32 -5.60 4.53
C GLY A 183 19.79 -6.09 3.18
N ILE A 184 20.51 -6.96 2.49
CA ILE A 184 20.04 -7.62 1.26
C ILE A 184 19.91 -9.10 1.57
N VAL A 185 18.72 -9.64 1.35
CA VAL A 185 18.41 -11.06 1.57
C VAL A 185 18.13 -11.69 0.22
N THR A 186 18.75 -12.83 -0.07
CA THR A 186 18.56 -13.60 -1.32
C THR A 186 18.49 -15.09 -1.00
N ALA A 187 17.72 -15.83 -1.79
CA ALA A 187 17.69 -17.29 -1.76
C ALA A 187 18.88 -17.93 -2.49
N ALA A 188 19.74 -17.13 -3.16
CA ALA A 188 20.95 -17.63 -3.80
C ALA A 188 21.93 -18.20 -2.75
N GLY A 189 22.18 -19.51 -2.84
CA GLY A 189 23.18 -20.19 -2.04
C GLY A 189 24.48 -20.32 -2.80
N TYR A 190 25.55 -19.70 -2.31
CA TYR A 190 26.90 -19.89 -2.83
C TYR A 190 27.66 -20.82 -1.89
N THR A 191 28.04 -22.00 -2.36
CA THR A 191 28.91 -22.90 -1.61
C THR A 191 30.29 -22.25 -1.48
N THR A 192 30.81 -22.18 -0.26
CA THR A 192 32.21 -21.86 0.02
C THR A 192 33.13 -22.98 -0.44
#